data_AF-A0A2S7TR59-F1
#
_entry.id   AF-A0A2S7TR59-F1
#
_cell.length_a   1.000
_cell.length_b   1.000
_cell.length_c   1.000
_cell.angle_alpha   90.00
_cell.angle_beta   90.00
_cell.angle_gamma   90.00
#
_symmetry.space_group_name_H-M   'P 1'
#
loop_
_entity.id
_entity.type
_entity.pdbx_description
1 polymer ?
#
loop_
_entity_poly.entity_id
_entity_poly.type
_entity_poly.pdbx_seq_one_letter_code
_entity_poly.pdbx_strand_id
1 'polypeptide(L)'
;MWEPWGHIALELGGADVAVIDTPKLYSQTFNLLVSNEYRLAQTRKSIAVLGALDEAIQFIKKNPDEAKRILARDVGIDLETVKAAWSTYQFELTLQQSLLTTVQGQARWARREGHVGSALAEPEFLNFIDSSLLRKIKPNAVDFVYP
;
A
#
# COMPACT_ATOMS: atom_id res chain seq x y z
N MET A 1 -9.68 -7.06 10.32
CA MET A 1 -10.24 -5.75 10.73
C MET A 1 -9.17 -4.71 10.45
N TRP A 2 -9.53 -3.53 9.95
CA TRP A 2 -8.58 -2.47 9.58
C TRP A 2 -8.69 -1.31 10.58
N GLU A 3 -7.60 -0.58 10.82
CA GLU A 3 -7.60 0.57 11.74
C GLU A 3 -8.48 1.73 11.22
N PRO A 4 -9.17 2.48 12.09
CA PRO A 4 -9.10 2.46 13.55
C PRO A 4 -10.01 1.41 14.21
N TRP A 5 -10.72 0.59 13.43
CA TRP A 5 -11.74 -0.32 13.95
C TRP A 5 -11.15 -1.45 14.80
N GLY A 6 -9.93 -1.88 14.50
CA GLY A 6 -9.19 -2.86 15.32
C GLY A 6 -8.98 -2.35 16.75
N HIS A 7 -8.43 -1.14 16.85
CA HIS A 7 -8.27 -0.46 18.14
C HIS A 7 -9.60 -0.23 18.87
N ILE A 8 -10.61 0.32 18.18
CA ILE A 8 -11.93 0.60 18.77
C ILE A 8 -12.60 -0.69 19.28
N ALA A 9 -12.51 -1.80 18.55
CA ALA A 9 -13.08 -3.06 18.97
C ALA A 9 -12.41 -3.62 20.24
N LEU A 10 -11.10 -3.42 20.39
CA LEU A 10 -10.37 -3.80 21.60
C LEU A 10 -10.76 -2.95 22.81
N GLU A 11 -10.89 -1.64 22.62
CA GLU A 11 -11.31 -0.73 23.69
C GLU A 11 -12.73 -1.02 24.19
N LEU A 12 -13.67 -1.27 23.27
CA LEU A 12 -15.08 -1.49 23.62
C LEU A 12 -15.38 -2.92 24.09
N GLY A 13 -14.68 -3.91 23.54
CA GLY A 13 -14.98 -5.33 23.74
C GLY A 13 -14.33 -5.99 24.95
N GLY A 14 -13.31 -5.36 25.55
CA GLY A 14 -12.67 -5.84 26.78
C GLY A 14 -12.21 -7.31 26.69
N ALA A 15 -12.59 -8.12 27.68
CA ALA A 15 -12.15 -9.52 27.79
C ALA A 15 -12.79 -10.48 26.75
N ASP A 16 -13.85 -10.05 26.06
CA ASP A 16 -14.54 -10.87 25.05
C ASP A 16 -13.87 -10.80 23.67
N VAL A 17 -12.86 -9.94 23.50
CA VAL A 17 -12.10 -9.78 22.26
C VAL A 17 -10.70 -10.36 22.43
N ALA A 18 -10.34 -11.28 21.54
CA ALA A 18 -8.98 -11.83 21.44
C ALA A 18 -8.26 -11.27 20.21
N VAL A 19 -7.02 -10.82 20.39
CA VAL A 19 -6.12 -10.49 19.27
C VAL A 19 -5.42 -11.76 18.82
N ILE A 20 -5.60 -12.11 17.55
CA ILE A 20 -4.77 -13.13 16.90
C ILE A 20 -3.49 -12.45 16.43
N ASP A 21 -2.48 -12.42 17.29
CA ASP A 21 -1.17 -11.90 16.94
C ASP A 21 -0.43 -12.92 16.07
N THR A 22 -0.49 -12.72 14.75
CA THR A 22 0.21 -13.52 13.77
C THR A 22 1.20 -12.62 13.02
N PRO A 23 2.45 -12.51 13.51
CA PRO A 23 3.45 -11.67 12.88
C PRO A 23 3.63 -12.04 11.42
N LYS A 24 3.51 -11.05 10.54
CA LYS A 24 3.77 -11.17 9.09
C LYS A 24 2.82 -12.11 8.33
N LEU A 25 1.60 -12.32 8.80
CA LEU A 25 0.62 -13.16 8.09
C LEU A 25 0.37 -12.66 6.65
N TYR A 26 0.32 -11.33 6.47
CA TYR A 26 0.25 -10.70 5.16
C TYR A 26 0.86 -9.29 5.20
N SER A 27 1.31 -8.80 4.04
CA SER A 27 1.67 -7.41 3.84
C SER A 27 0.56 -6.73 3.05
N GLN A 28 0.08 -5.59 3.53
CA GLN A 28 -0.85 -4.75 2.78
C GLN A 28 -0.09 -3.65 2.06
N THR A 29 -0.27 -3.56 0.75
CA THR A 29 0.27 -2.47 -0.06
C THR A 29 -0.83 -1.51 -0.48
N PHE A 30 -0.46 -0.24 -0.64
CA PHE A 30 -1.28 0.77 -1.29
C PHE A 30 -0.73 0.99 -2.69
N ASN A 31 -1.43 0.47 -3.69
CA ASN A 31 -0.99 0.53 -5.08
C ASN A 31 -1.60 1.75 -5.76
N LEU A 32 -0.79 2.52 -6.48
CA LEU A 32 -1.28 3.61 -7.33
C LEU A 32 -1.63 3.05 -8.70
N LEU A 33 -2.85 3.32 -9.17
CA LEU A 33 -3.34 2.88 -10.46
C LEU A 33 -3.56 4.07 -11.39
N VAL A 34 -3.29 3.85 -12.67
CA VAL A 34 -3.57 4.81 -13.74
C VAL A 34 -3.96 4.04 -14.99
N SER A 35 -4.89 4.57 -15.78
CA SER A 35 -5.21 3.95 -17.08
C SER A 35 -4.04 4.16 -18.05
N ASN A 36 -3.87 3.22 -18.97
CA ASN A 36 -2.87 3.35 -20.03
C ASN A 36 -3.08 4.62 -20.87
N GLU A 37 -4.34 4.94 -21.19
CA GLU A 37 -4.70 6.15 -21.92
C GLU A 37 -4.23 7.41 -21.18
N TYR A 38 -4.59 7.55 -19.90
CA TYR A 38 -4.23 8.74 -19.12
C TYR A 38 -2.71 8.85 -18.98
N ARG A 39 -2.04 7.74 -18.69
CA ARG A 39 -0.59 7.71 -18.51
C ARG A 39 0.17 8.18 -19.75
N LEU A 40 -0.27 7.73 -20.94
CA LEU A 40 0.34 8.12 -22.21
C LEU A 40 0.04 9.58 -22.54
N ALA A 41 -1.19 10.05 -22.30
CA ALA A 41 -1.58 11.43 -22.57
C ALA A 41 -0.97 12.44 -21.57
N GLN A 42 -0.77 12.04 -20.32
CA GLN A 42 -0.45 12.94 -19.20
C GLN A 42 0.80 12.49 -18.43
N THR A 43 1.79 11.91 -19.10
CA THR A 43 3.02 11.38 -18.46
C THR A 43 3.69 12.37 -17.52
N ARG A 44 3.75 13.66 -17.89
CA ARG A 44 4.32 14.71 -17.03
C ARG A 44 3.56 14.87 -15.71
N LYS A 45 2.23 14.81 -15.74
CA LYS A 45 1.40 14.88 -14.53
C LYS A 45 1.54 13.62 -13.67
N SER A 46 1.60 12.44 -14.29
CA SER A 46 1.85 11.19 -13.57
C SER A 46 3.18 11.22 -12.82
N ILE A 47 4.25 11.72 -13.45
CA ILE A 47 5.56 11.90 -12.82
C ILE A 47 5.48 12.94 -11.68
N ALA A 48 4.77 14.06 -11.89
CA ALA A 48 4.61 15.08 -10.86
C ALA A 48 3.87 14.57 -9.62
N VAL A 49 2.84 13.73 -9.78
CA VAL A 49 2.14 13.08 -8.65
C VAL A 49 3.09 12.17 -7.88
N LEU A 50 3.89 11.35 -8.57
CA LEU A 50 4.86 10.48 -7.90
C LEU A 50 5.94 11.30 -7.16
N GLY A 51 6.40 12.43 -7.74
CA GLY A 51 7.32 13.34 -7.08
C GLY A 51 6.72 13.97 -5.82
N ALA A 52 5.49 14.47 -5.88
CA ALA A 52 4.79 15.04 -4.74
C ALA A 52 4.58 14.00 -3.61
N LEU A 53 4.33 12.73 -3.97
CA LEU A 53 4.23 11.65 -3.00
C LEU A 53 5.57 11.34 -2.33
N ASP A 54 6.68 11.32 -3.08
CA ASP A 54 8.00 11.13 -2.50
C ASP A 54 8.35 12.28 -1.54
N GLU A 55 8.07 13.54 -1.92
CA GLU A 55 8.22 14.70 -1.05
C GLU A 55 7.38 14.59 0.24
N ALA A 56 6.12 14.18 0.11
CA ALA A 56 5.25 13.95 1.27
C ALA A 56 5.79 12.85 2.20
N ILE A 57 6.31 11.76 1.64
CA ILE A 57 6.96 10.69 2.42
C ILE A 57 8.21 11.21 3.13
N GLN A 58 9.05 12.01 2.47
CA GLN A 58 10.20 12.64 3.13
C GLN A 58 9.76 13.57 4.26
N PHE A 59 8.69 14.34 4.05
CA PHE A 59 8.11 15.19 5.09
C PHE A 59 7.64 14.37 6.29
N ILE A 60 6.91 13.27 6.08
CA ILE A 60 6.43 12.37 7.14
C ILE A 60 7.61 11.81 7.94
N LYS A 61 8.67 11.36 7.26
CA LYS A 61 9.87 10.81 7.92
C LYS A 61 10.63 11.86 8.72
N LYS A 62 10.72 13.09 8.20
CA LYS A 62 11.45 14.19 8.84
C LYS A 62 10.66 14.82 10.01
N ASN A 63 9.33 14.86 9.92
CA ASN A 63 8.45 15.56 10.87
C ASN A 63 7.29 14.66 11.34
N PRO A 64 7.57 13.50 11.99
CA PRO A 64 6.54 12.51 12.29
C PRO A 64 5.43 13.05 13.19
N ASP A 65 5.74 13.90 14.17
CA ASP A 65 4.71 14.44 15.08
C ASP A 65 3.83 15.49 14.42
N GLU A 66 4.35 16.21 13.43
CA GLU A 66 3.54 17.12 12.62
C GLU A 66 2.66 16.34 11.65
N ALA A 67 3.20 15.32 11.00
CA ALA A 67 2.43 14.43 10.13
C ALA A 67 1.26 13.76 10.87
N LYS A 68 1.47 13.26 12.10
CA LYS A 68 0.40 12.71 12.95
C LYS A 68 -0.67 13.76 13.25
N ARG A 69 -0.29 15.00 13.54
CA ARG A 69 -1.25 16.11 13.80
C ARG A 69 -2.06 16.47 12.56
N ILE A 70 -1.43 16.51 11.39
CA ILE A 70 -2.11 16.71 10.10
C ILE A 70 -3.13 15.59 9.90
N LEU A 71 -2.72 14.32 10.07
CA LEU A 71 -3.61 13.17 9.90
C LEU A 71 -4.80 13.20 10.87
N ALA A 72 -4.54 13.44 12.16
CA ALA A 72 -5.58 13.55 13.19
C ALA A 72 -6.62 14.63 12.84
N ARG A 73 -6.15 15.81 12.44
CA ARG A 73 -7.02 16.92 12.04
C ARG A 73 -7.82 16.61 10.78
N ASP A 74 -7.18 16.08 9.74
CA ASP A 74 -7.80 15.94 8.42
C ASP A 74 -8.76 14.73 8.36
N VAL A 75 -8.49 13.68 9.13
CA VAL A 75 -9.36 12.49 9.22
C VAL A 75 -10.40 12.63 10.34
N GLY A 76 -10.19 13.52 11.30
CA GLY A 76 -11.12 13.73 12.43
C GLY A 76 -11.04 12.63 13.49
N ILE A 77 -9.84 12.08 13.69
CA ILE A 77 -9.54 11.09 14.76
C ILE A 77 -8.61 11.72 15.79
N ASP A 78 -8.67 11.27 17.03
CA ASP A 78 -7.81 11.81 18.08
C ASP A 78 -6.34 11.42 17.86
N LEU A 79 -5.45 12.24 18.43
CA LEU A 79 -4.01 12.08 18.21
C LEU A 79 -3.45 10.81 18.88
N GLU A 80 -4.07 10.30 19.95
CA GLU A 80 -3.58 9.11 20.63
C GLU A 80 -3.90 7.85 19.82
N THR A 81 -5.08 7.77 19.20
CA THR A 81 -5.40 6.71 18.21
C THR A 81 -4.41 6.70 17.06
N VAL A 82 -4.06 7.89 16.51
CA VAL A 82 -3.04 7.99 15.45
C VAL A 82 -1.68 7.49 15.92
N LYS A 83 -1.24 7.88 17.13
CA LYS A 83 0.04 7.45 17.71
C LYS A 83 0.06 5.94 17.95
N ALA A 84 -1.04 5.35 18.43
CA ALA A 84 -1.15 3.92 18.69
C ALA A 84 -0.97 3.09 17.42
N ALA A 85 -1.53 3.53 16.30
CA ALA A 85 -1.39 2.84 15.02
C ALA A 85 -0.09 3.16 14.26
N TRP A 86 0.62 4.23 14.62
CA TRP A 86 1.69 4.80 13.78
C TRP A 86 2.82 3.82 13.43
N SER A 87 3.24 2.97 14.37
CA SER A 87 4.32 2.00 14.16
C SER A 87 3.95 0.87 13.20
N THR A 88 2.65 0.70 12.90
CA THR A 88 2.17 -0.32 11.95
C THR A 88 2.33 0.12 10.49
N TYR A 89 2.58 1.41 10.24
CA TYR A 89 2.72 1.96 8.91
C TYR A 89 4.18 2.07 8.48
N GLN A 90 4.44 1.69 7.23
CA GLN A 90 5.70 1.94 6.56
C GLN A 90 5.46 2.89 5.38
N PHE A 91 6.00 4.11 5.48
CA PHE A 91 5.86 5.13 4.45
C PHE A 91 7.01 5.03 3.45
N GLU A 92 6.80 4.31 2.36
CA GLU A 92 7.77 4.16 1.27
C GLU A 92 7.09 4.25 -0.10
N LEU A 93 7.77 4.90 -1.05
CA LEU A 93 7.38 4.89 -2.47
C LEU A 93 8.34 3.96 -3.20
N THR A 94 7.89 2.74 -3.44
CA THR A 94 8.70 1.65 -4.00
C THR A 94 7.85 0.66 -4.76
N LEU A 95 8.44 0.00 -5.75
CA LEU A 95 7.89 -1.17 -6.42
C LEU A 95 8.79 -2.36 -6.06
N GLN A 96 8.33 -3.15 -5.09
CA GLN A 96 9.07 -4.30 -4.58
C GLN A 96 8.65 -5.62 -5.23
N GLN A 97 9.56 -6.58 -5.33
CA GLN A 97 9.31 -7.94 -5.83
C GLN A 97 8.24 -8.65 -4.98
N SER A 98 8.15 -8.28 -3.70
CA SER A 98 7.10 -8.72 -2.78
C SER A 98 5.69 -8.40 -3.31
N LEU A 99 5.49 -7.26 -3.98
CA LEU A 99 4.19 -6.92 -4.58
C LEU A 99 3.80 -7.95 -5.65
N LEU A 100 4.73 -8.29 -6.54
CA LEU A 100 4.48 -9.24 -7.62
C LEU A 100 4.17 -10.63 -7.06
N THR A 101 4.98 -11.12 -6.10
CA THR A 101 4.76 -12.44 -5.52
C THR A 101 3.47 -12.50 -4.69
N THR A 102 3.10 -11.41 -4.02
CA THR A 102 1.82 -11.29 -3.31
C THR A 102 0.63 -11.38 -4.27
N VAL A 103 0.62 -10.60 -5.36
CA VAL A 103 -0.50 -10.61 -6.32
C VAL A 103 -0.62 -11.97 -7.02
N GLN A 104 0.50 -12.59 -7.40
CA GLN A 104 0.51 -13.95 -7.93
C GLN A 104 -0.03 -14.98 -6.92
N GLY A 105 0.36 -14.86 -5.65
CA GLY A 105 -0.17 -15.71 -4.58
C GLY A 105 -1.68 -15.54 -4.40
N GLN A 106 -2.18 -14.31 -4.41
CA GLN A 106 -3.60 -13.98 -4.33
C GLN A 106 -4.38 -14.55 -5.52
N ALA A 107 -3.84 -14.48 -6.73
CA ALA A 107 -4.47 -15.03 -7.93
C ALA A 107 -4.59 -16.55 -7.89
N ARG A 108 -3.53 -17.25 -7.46
CA ARG A 108 -3.56 -18.71 -7.27
C ARG A 108 -4.55 -19.12 -6.19
N TRP A 109 -4.57 -18.39 -5.07
CA TRP A 109 -5.58 -18.58 -4.01
C TRP A 109 -6.99 -18.41 -4.58
N ALA A 110 -7.26 -17.29 -5.26
CA ALA A 110 -8.58 -16.99 -5.80
C ALA A 110 -9.07 -18.05 -6.80
N ARG A 111 -8.17 -18.58 -7.64
CA ARG A 111 -8.49 -19.70 -8.54
C ARG A 111 -8.83 -20.96 -7.77
N ARG A 112 -8.01 -21.34 -6.78
CA ARG A 112 -8.20 -22.56 -5.99
C ARG A 112 -9.53 -22.54 -5.23
N GLU A 113 -9.90 -21.38 -4.69
CA GLU A 113 -11.17 -21.19 -3.97
C GLU A 113 -12.38 -20.95 -4.91
N GLY A 114 -12.19 -20.99 -6.23
CA GLY A 114 -13.29 -20.86 -7.20
C GLY A 114 -13.81 -19.43 -7.42
N HIS A 115 -13.07 -18.40 -6.99
CA HIS A 115 -13.42 -16.99 -7.23
C HIS A 115 -13.13 -16.52 -8.67
N VAL A 116 -12.41 -17.32 -9.45
CA VAL A 116 -12.07 -17.05 -10.84
C VAL A 116 -12.43 -18.26 -11.69
N GLY A 117 -13.00 -18.05 -12.88
CA GLY A 117 -13.35 -19.12 -13.80
C GLY A 117 -12.14 -19.99 -14.15
N SER A 118 -12.29 -21.31 -14.02
CA SER A 118 -11.21 -22.28 -14.21
C SER A 118 -10.59 -22.26 -15.62
N ALA A 119 -11.35 -21.81 -16.62
CA ALA A 119 -10.92 -21.68 -18.01
C ALA A 119 -10.03 -20.43 -18.29
N LEU A 120 -9.97 -19.46 -17.38
CA LEU A 120 -9.14 -18.28 -17.56
C LEU A 120 -7.67 -18.66 -17.34
N ALA A 121 -6.75 -18.19 -18.18
CA ALA A 121 -5.32 -18.32 -17.91
C ALA A 121 -4.89 -17.40 -16.76
N GLU A 122 -3.85 -17.76 -16.01
CA GLU A 122 -3.23 -16.82 -15.06
C GLU A 122 -2.54 -15.70 -15.86
N PRO A 123 -2.80 -14.41 -15.56
CA PRO A 123 -2.21 -13.32 -16.32
C PRO A 123 -0.73 -13.16 -15.97
N GLU A 124 0.06 -12.65 -16.91
CA GLU A 124 1.40 -12.16 -16.63
C GLU A 124 1.30 -10.82 -15.88
N PHE A 125 1.40 -10.86 -14.55
CA PHE A 125 1.20 -9.71 -13.67
C PHE A 125 2.20 -8.58 -13.89
N LEU A 126 3.41 -8.87 -14.41
CA LEU A 126 4.37 -7.82 -14.77
C LEU A 126 3.82 -6.86 -15.85
N ASN A 127 2.89 -7.32 -16.69
CA ASN A 127 2.27 -6.48 -17.71
C ASN A 127 1.34 -5.39 -17.13
N PHE A 128 1.00 -5.48 -15.84
CA PHE A 128 0.13 -4.54 -15.14
C PHE A 128 0.90 -3.59 -14.23
N ILE A 129 2.23 -3.72 -14.15
CA ILE A 129 3.09 -2.87 -13.32
C ILE A 129 3.96 -2.01 -14.23
N ASP A 130 3.73 -0.70 -14.25
CA ASP A 130 4.59 0.25 -14.95
C ASP A 130 5.63 0.83 -14.00
N SER A 131 6.84 0.26 -14.02
CA SER A 131 7.97 0.81 -13.26
C SER A 131 8.69 1.97 -13.95
N SER A 132 8.42 2.24 -15.24
CA SER A 132 9.15 3.23 -16.02
C SER A 132 8.98 4.65 -15.47
N LEU A 133 7.81 4.97 -14.91
CA LEU A 133 7.54 6.28 -14.31
C LEU A 133 8.29 6.47 -13.00
N LEU A 134 8.26 5.47 -12.10
CA LEU A 134 8.96 5.54 -10.83
C LEU A 134 10.47 5.58 -11.04
N ARG A 135 11.01 4.81 -11.99
CA ARG A 135 12.45 4.83 -12.30
C ARG A 135 12.97 6.20 -12.75
N LYS A 136 12.13 7.04 -13.36
CA LYS A 136 12.50 8.41 -13.75
C LYS A 136 12.74 9.33 -12.55
N ILE A 137 12.10 9.08 -11.42
CA ILE A 137 12.23 9.92 -10.22
C ILE A 137 13.08 9.26 -9.11
N LYS A 138 13.06 7.93 -9.04
CA LYS A 138 13.66 7.16 -7.95
C LYS A 138 14.12 5.79 -8.46
N PRO A 139 15.21 5.73 -9.24
CA PRO A 139 15.66 4.51 -9.92
C PRO A 139 15.94 3.34 -8.97
N ASN A 140 16.41 3.63 -7.75
CA ASN A 140 16.73 2.63 -6.73
C ASN A 140 15.50 2.11 -5.95
N ALA A 141 14.30 2.61 -6.23
CA ALA A 141 13.06 2.19 -5.58
C ALA A 141 12.28 1.12 -6.37
N VAL A 142 12.93 0.47 -7.33
CA VAL A 142 12.36 -0.66 -8.07
C VAL A 142 13.37 -1.81 -8.04
N ASP A 143 13.01 -2.90 -7.36
CA ASP A 143 13.93 -4.00 -7.05
C ASP A 143 13.74 -5.26 -7.93
N PHE A 144 12.66 -5.34 -8.73
CA PHE A 144 12.50 -6.41 -9.71
C PHE A 144 13.10 -6.03 -11.08
N VAL A 145 13.72 -7.02 -11.71
CA VAL A 145 14.38 -6.92 -13.02
C VAL A 145 13.43 -7.47 -14.07
N TYR A 146 13.15 -6.70 -15.13
CA TYR A 146 12.47 -7.28 -16.30
C TYR A 146 13.45 -8.25 -16.99
N PRO A 147 13.01 -9.47 -17.35
CA PRO A 147 13.78 -10.31 -18.25
C PRO A 147 13.96 -9.67 -19.63
#